data_AF-A0A397SPH8-F1
#
_entry.id   AF-A0A397SPH8-F1
#
_cell.length_a   1.000
_cell.length_b   1.000
_cell.length_c   1.000
_cell.angle_alpha   90.00
_cell.angle_beta   90.00
_cell.angle_gamma   90.00
#
_symmetry.space_group_name_H-M   'P 1'
#
loop_
_entity.id
_entity.type
_entity.pdbx_description
1 polymer ?
#
loop_
_entity_poly.entity_id
_entity_poly.type
_entity_poly.pdbx_seq_one_letter_code
_entity_poly.pdbx_strand_id
1 'polypeptide(L)'
;MSKRCLIVTTVITLAIFFGIFFGVDYFEVKRSQYIPTICLSLSANIVPRFCCDLDCNSCSEASSGVPKCKLLVSQSQSLSPEMCRQNSTFCPKSGSDADCDDGPYCCGECCTGTGNSEVCSCCDNVSHHACQMSCAICYNVGLNVEYYVDQQLQHSKYTQDFKKSLKNANKFLTEHMPNSLFWCYYNPSSVTEVILESIYKLNIAQLY
;
A
#
# COMPACT_ATOMS: atom_id res chain seq x y z
N MET A 1 -11.74 10.95 -43.89
CA MET A 1 -11.09 10.59 -42.61
C MET A 1 -10.65 9.13 -42.68
N SER A 2 -9.36 8.87 -42.43
CA SER A 2 -8.79 7.51 -42.51
C SER A 2 -9.41 6.60 -41.45
N LYS A 3 -9.80 5.37 -41.81
CA LYS A 3 -10.38 4.35 -40.90
C LYS A 3 -9.53 4.15 -39.63
N ARG A 4 -8.22 4.38 -39.71
CA ARG A 4 -7.29 4.30 -38.57
C ARG A 4 -7.53 5.39 -37.52
N CYS A 5 -7.92 6.59 -37.92
CA CYS A 5 -8.16 7.70 -37.01
C CYS A 5 -9.43 7.46 -36.17
N LEU A 6 -10.46 6.86 -36.77
CA LEU A 6 -11.74 6.54 -36.11
C LEU A 6 -11.57 5.43 -35.08
N ILE A 7 -10.80 4.38 -35.38
CA ILE A 7 -10.50 3.29 -34.44
C ILE A 7 -9.72 3.81 -33.22
N VAL A 8 -8.71 4.66 -33.43
CA VAL A 8 -7.90 5.22 -32.33
C VAL A 8 -8.76 6.11 -31.42
N THR A 9 -9.62 6.95 -31.99
CA THR A 9 -10.52 7.80 -31.18
C THR A 9 -11.54 7.00 -30.38
N THR A 10 -12.11 5.94 -30.96
CA THR A 10 -13.06 5.05 -30.25
C THR A 10 -12.40 4.30 -29.10
N VAL A 11 -11.18 3.78 -29.28
CA VAL A 11 -10.46 3.05 -28.21
C VAL A 11 -10.11 3.97 -27.04
N ILE A 12 -9.63 5.19 -27.32
CA ILE A 12 -9.28 6.16 -26.28
C ILE A 12 -10.53 6.61 -25.50
N THR A 13 -11.64 6.91 -26.19
CA THR A 13 -12.90 7.29 -25.51
C THR A 13 -13.46 6.15 -24.69
N LEU A 14 -13.39 4.90 -25.15
CA LEU A 14 -13.79 3.75 -24.36
C LEU A 14 -12.95 3.63 -23.09
N ALA A 15 -11.63 3.68 -23.20
CA ALA A 15 -10.73 3.55 -22.05
C ALA A 15 -10.97 4.65 -21.01
N ILE A 16 -11.23 5.89 -21.45
CA ILE A 16 -11.58 7.01 -20.56
C ILE A 16 -12.92 6.75 -19.88
N PHE A 17 -13.95 6.31 -20.62
CA PHE A 17 -15.27 6.00 -20.06
C PHE A 17 -15.17 4.87 -19.02
N PHE A 18 -14.53 3.75 -19.37
CA PHE A 18 -14.32 2.65 -18.44
C PHE A 18 -13.44 3.07 -17.23
N GLY A 19 -12.41 3.89 -17.44
CA GLY A 19 -11.59 4.40 -16.34
C GLY A 19 -12.36 5.29 -15.36
N ILE A 20 -13.22 6.17 -15.87
CA ILE A 20 -14.03 7.08 -15.03
C ILE A 20 -15.10 6.29 -14.28
N PHE A 21 -15.92 5.49 -14.98
CA PHE A 21 -17.01 4.76 -14.33
C PHE A 21 -16.48 3.70 -13.37
N PHE A 22 -15.55 2.84 -13.79
CA PHE A 22 -15.09 1.76 -12.90
C PHE A 22 -14.11 2.22 -11.83
N GLY A 23 -13.31 3.26 -12.11
CA GLY A 23 -12.34 3.79 -11.15
C GLY A 23 -12.95 4.67 -10.07
N VAL A 24 -13.92 5.52 -10.41
CA VAL A 24 -14.58 6.43 -9.47
C VAL A 24 -15.69 5.70 -8.71
N ASP A 25 -16.51 4.88 -9.39
CA ASP A 25 -17.64 4.20 -8.73
C ASP A 25 -17.17 3.20 -7.68
N TYR A 26 -16.03 2.52 -7.84
CA TYR A 26 -15.67 1.45 -6.89
C TYR A 26 -15.40 1.96 -5.46
N PHE A 27 -14.74 3.11 -5.31
CA PHE A 27 -14.49 3.69 -4.00
C PHE A 27 -15.76 4.31 -3.40
N GLU A 28 -16.56 4.98 -4.24
CA GLU A 28 -17.85 5.54 -3.82
C GLU A 28 -18.84 4.45 -3.41
N VAL A 29 -18.86 3.30 -4.10
CA VAL A 29 -19.71 2.15 -3.77
C VAL A 29 -19.31 1.55 -2.42
N LYS A 30 -18.00 1.40 -2.13
CA LYS A 30 -17.58 0.97 -0.78
C LYS A 30 -17.96 1.98 0.29
N ARG A 31 -17.82 3.28 0.03
CA ARG A 31 -18.27 4.35 0.96
C ARG A 31 -19.79 4.33 1.16
N SER A 32 -20.58 4.03 0.13
CA SER A 32 -22.05 3.99 0.20
C SER A 32 -22.59 2.96 1.21
N GLN A 33 -21.78 1.95 1.54
CA GLN A 33 -22.11 0.95 2.56
C GLN A 33 -21.87 1.45 3.98
N TYR A 34 -21.15 2.56 4.16
CA TYR A 34 -20.81 3.13 5.46
C TYR A 34 -21.66 4.36 5.75
N ILE A 35 -21.99 4.55 7.02
CA ILE A 35 -22.85 5.65 7.46
C ILE A 35 -21.98 6.78 8.02
N PRO A 36 -22.14 8.04 7.55
CA PRO A 36 -21.38 9.17 8.07
C PRO A 36 -21.75 9.47 9.52
N THR A 37 -20.76 9.79 10.35
CA THR A 37 -20.94 10.24 11.73
C THR A 37 -19.81 11.18 12.15
N ILE A 38 -19.96 11.81 13.32
CA ILE A 38 -18.93 12.65 13.92
C ILE A 38 -18.13 11.78 14.89
N CYS A 39 -16.83 11.65 14.63
CA CYS A 39 -15.89 10.98 15.52
C CYS A 39 -15.15 11.99 16.38
N LEU A 40 -14.93 11.63 17.64
CA LEU A 40 -13.98 12.28 18.54
C LEU A 40 -12.69 11.47 18.60
N SER A 41 -11.56 12.12 18.39
CA SER A 41 -10.24 11.52 18.63
C SER A 41 -9.99 11.36 20.13
N LEU A 42 -9.87 10.14 20.63
CA LEU A 42 -9.45 9.91 22.01
C LEU A 42 -7.93 9.94 22.14
N SER A 43 -7.26 9.32 21.18
CA SER A 43 -5.80 9.28 21.12
C SER A 43 -5.32 9.11 19.70
N ALA A 44 -4.21 9.77 19.38
CA ALA A 44 -3.57 9.71 18.08
C ALA A 44 -2.07 9.54 18.27
N ASN A 45 -1.48 8.49 17.68
CA ASN A 45 -0.05 8.24 17.81
C ASN A 45 0.57 7.73 16.50
N ILE A 46 1.79 8.19 16.21
CA ILE A 46 2.63 7.59 15.18
C ILE A 46 3.38 6.42 15.79
N VAL A 47 3.23 5.26 15.16
CA VAL A 47 4.00 4.05 15.45
C VAL A 47 4.97 3.85 14.29
N PRO A 48 6.27 4.13 14.50
CA PRO A 48 7.25 3.84 13.48
C PRO A 48 7.47 2.32 13.43
N ARG A 49 7.54 1.78 12.21
CA ARG A 49 7.75 0.35 11.96
C ARG A 49 8.74 0.16 10.83
N PHE A 50 9.30 -1.03 10.72
CA PHE A 50 10.07 -1.38 9.54
C PHE A 50 9.12 -1.87 8.44
N CYS A 51 9.24 -1.30 7.24
CA CYS A 51 8.56 -1.77 6.04
C CYS A 51 9.62 -2.18 5.04
N CYS A 52 9.45 -3.35 4.46
CA CYS A 52 10.36 -3.91 3.49
C CYS A 52 9.61 -4.09 2.18
N ASP A 53 10.17 -3.51 1.13
CA ASP A 53 9.79 -3.75 -0.24
C ASP A 53 10.79 -4.75 -0.83
N LEU A 54 10.34 -5.56 -1.78
CA LEU A 54 11.23 -6.43 -2.55
C LEU A 54 11.60 -5.71 -3.83
N ASP A 55 12.89 -5.65 -4.09
CA ASP A 55 13.46 -5.17 -5.34
C ASP A 55 13.99 -6.36 -6.13
N CYS A 56 13.50 -6.49 -7.35
CA CYS A 56 13.78 -7.61 -8.22
C CYS A 56 14.16 -7.12 -9.61
N ASN A 57 15.32 -6.48 -9.69
CA ASN A 57 15.82 -5.93 -10.94
C ASN A 57 16.56 -6.97 -11.81
N SER A 58 16.88 -8.15 -11.27
CA SER A 58 17.62 -9.19 -11.98
C SER A 58 17.10 -10.59 -11.69
N CYS A 59 16.82 -11.37 -12.74
CA CYS A 59 16.51 -12.80 -12.66
C CYS A 59 17.77 -13.65 -12.43
N SER A 60 18.60 -13.30 -11.44
CA SER A 60 19.77 -14.10 -11.05
C SER A 60 19.37 -15.23 -10.13
N GLU A 61 20.13 -16.35 -10.16
CA GLU A 61 19.93 -17.43 -9.21
C GLU A 61 20.25 -16.95 -7.78
N ALA A 62 19.43 -17.34 -6.81
CA ALA A 62 19.69 -17.09 -5.41
C ALA A 62 20.91 -17.91 -4.93
N SER A 63 21.77 -17.29 -4.12
CA SER A 63 22.89 -18.01 -3.51
C SER A 63 22.39 -19.14 -2.59
N SER A 64 23.10 -20.26 -2.56
CA SER A 64 22.72 -21.39 -1.70
C SER A 64 22.69 -20.98 -0.22
N GLY A 65 21.55 -21.18 0.43
CA GLY A 65 21.38 -20.93 1.87
C GLY A 65 20.82 -19.55 2.23
N VAL A 66 20.44 -18.72 1.25
CA VAL A 66 19.71 -17.47 1.56
C VAL A 66 18.29 -17.77 2.07
N PRO A 67 17.70 -16.91 2.93
CA PRO A 67 16.37 -17.14 3.45
C PRO A 67 15.28 -16.84 2.42
N LYS A 68 14.07 -17.36 2.64
CA LYS A 68 12.91 -16.98 1.83
C LYS A 68 12.51 -15.53 2.06
N CYS A 69 12.27 -14.78 1.00
CA CYS A 69 11.90 -13.36 1.09
C CYS A 69 10.64 -13.12 1.92
N LYS A 70 9.58 -13.90 1.71
CA LYS A 70 8.35 -13.82 2.51
C LYS A 70 8.61 -13.94 4.02
N LEU A 71 9.52 -14.82 4.42
CA LEU A 71 9.85 -15.03 5.83
C LEU A 71 10.65 -13.85 6.38
N LEU A 72 11.69 -13.42 5.67
CA LEU A 72 12.47 -12.23 6.00
C LEU A 72 11.59 -10.99 6.15
N VAL A 73 10.74 -10.69 5.16
CA VAL A 73 9.80 -9.57 5.18
C VAL A 73 8.90 -9.64 6.41
N SER A 74 8.30 -10.81 6.69
CA SER A 74 7.40 -10.97 7.85
C SER A 74 8.12 -10.75 9.18
N GLN A 75 9.37 -11.22 9.29
CA GLN A 75 10.19 -11.03 10.49
C GLN A 75 10.58 -9.57 10.66
N SER A 76 11.11 -8.92 9.61
CA SER A 76 11.49 -7.51 9.65
C SER A 76 10.31 -6.60 10.01
N GLN A 77 9.12 -6.86 9.43
CA GLN A 77 7.91 -6.07 9.69
C GLN A 77 7.33 -6.25 11.10
N SER A 78 7.66 -7.36 11.78
CA SER A 78 7.27 -7.58 13.17
C SER A 78 8.11 -6.80 14.18
N LEU A 79 9.24 -6.24 13.75
CA LEU A 79 10.19 -5.57 14.62
C LEU A 79 9.99 -4.05 14.65
N SER A 80 10.31 -3.45 15.80
CA SER A 80 10.40 -2.00 15.92
C SER A 80 11.72 -1.50 15.32
N PRO A 81 11.81 -0.22 14.90
CA PRO A 81 13.06 0.35 14.41
C PRO A 81 14.23 0.21 15.38
N GLU A 82 13.97 0.28 16.70
CA GLU A 82 15.00 0.12 17.72
C GLU A 82 15.53 -1.31 17.80
N MET A 83 14.65 -2.32 17.69
CA MET A 83 15.05 -3.72 17.63
C MET A 83 15.83 -4.05 16.36
N CYS A 84 15.43 -3.46 15.22
CA CYS A 84 16.18 -3.57 13.96
C CYS A 84 17.58 -2.91 14.04
N ARG A 85 17.72 -1.79 14.77
CA ARG A 85 19.04 -1.17 14.99
C ARG A 85 19.98 -2.09 15.78
N GLN A 86 19.43 -2.85 16.73
CA GLN A 86 20.19 -3.74 17.60
C GLN A 86 20.49 -5.10 16.95
N ASN A 87 19.68 -5.55 15.98
CA ASN A 87 19.84 -6.84 15.33
C ASN A 87 19.75 -6.73 13.80
N SER A 88 20.90 -6.59 13.14
CA SER A 88 20.99 -6.39 11.68
C SER A 88 20.61 -7.63 10.87
N THR A 89 20.63 -8.83 11.47
CA THR A 89 20.32 -10.08 10.77
C THR A 89 18.85 -10.19 10.38
N PHE A 90 17.95 -9.61 11.17
CA PHE A 90 16.51 -9.60 10.88
C PHE A 90 16.05 -8.36 10.11
N CYS A 91 16.92 -7.36 9.95
CA CYS A 91 16.60 -6.10 9.28
C CYS A 91 17.79 -5.71 8.38
N PRO A 92 18.02 -6.45 7.30
CA PRO A 92 19.16 -6.21 6.43
C PRO A 92 19.05 -4.82 5.79
N LYS A 93 20.19 -4.13 5.75
CA LYS A 93 20.24 -2.68 5.45
C LYS A 93 20.44 -2.37 3.97
N SER A 94 20.98 -3.33 3.21
CA SER A 94 21.20 -3.34 1.75
C SER A 94 22.32 -4.34 1.42
N GLY A 95 22.61 -4.55 0.13
CA GLY A 95 23.72 -5.40 -0.31
C GLY A 95 23.39 -6.89 -0.17
N SER A 96 24.42 -7.73 -0.02
CA SER A 96 24.29 -9.19 0.09
C SER A 96 23.49 -9.66 1.31
N ASP A 97 23.44 -8.83 2.36
CA ASP A 97 22.66 -9.14 3.57
C ASP A 97 21.15 -9.07 3.29
N ALA A 98 20.75 -8.35 2.25
CA ALA A 98 19.36 -8.19 1.82
C ALA A 98 18.94 -9.22 0.75
N ASP A 99 19.83 -10.14 0.38
CA ASP A 99 19.53 -11.16 -0.62
C ASP A 99 18.59 -12.22 -0.04
N CYS A 100 17.54 -12.53 -0.78
CA CYS A 100 16.57 -13.54 -0.39
C CYS A 100 16.01 -14.28 -1.60
N ASP A 101 15.41 -15.45 -1.36
CA ASP A 101 14.79 -16.27 -2.40
C ASP A 101 13.26 -16.11 -2.38
N ASP A 102 12.68 -15.63 -3.47
CA ASP A 102 11.22 -15.63 -3.69
C ASP A 102 10.81 -16.45 -4.93
N GLY A 103 11.73 -17.27 -5.44
CA GLY A 103 11.50 -18.11 -6.60
C GLY A 103 11.01 -17.32 -7.83
N PRO A 104 10.06 -17.85 -8.62
CA PRO A 104 9.63 -17.21 -9.87
C PRO A 104 8.95 -15.84 -9.66
N TYR A 105 8.52 -15.52 -8.44
CA TYR A 105 7.84 -14.26 -8.13
C TYR A 105 8.77 -13.06 -8.12
N CYS A 106 10.09 -13.27 -8.04
CA CYS A 106 11.03 -12.18 -8.19
C CYS A 106 11.10 -11.67 -9.63
N CYS A 107 10.89 -12.52 -10.64
CA CYS A 107 10.94 -12.06 -12.03
C CYS A 107 9.63 -11.39 -12.46
N GLY A 108 9.41 -10.17 -11.97
CA GLY A 108 8.37 -9.28 -12.47
C GLY A 108 8.71 -8.87 -13.90
N GLU A 109 7.92 -9.34 -14.87
CA GLU A 109 8.07 -9.01 -16.29
C GLU A 109 9.41 -9.47 -16.91
N CYS A 110 9.72 -10.76 -16.84
CA CYS A 110 10.36 -11.39 -18.00
C CYS A 110 9.44 -11.07 -19.21
N CYS A 111 9.86 -10.18 -20.14
CA CYS A 111 9.27 -9.89 -21.46
C CYS A 111 8.75 -8.44 -21.68
N THR A 112 9.67 -7.48 -21.85
CA THR A 112 9.47 -6.28 -22.69
C THR A 112 10.52 -6.18 -23.79
N GLY A 113 10.67 -7.21 -24.61
CA GLY A 113 11.37 -7.14 -25.88
C GLY A 113 10.42 -6.74 -27.00
N THR A 114 10.63 -5.55 -27.57
CA THR A 114 10.05 -5.16 -28.86
C THR A 114 10.59 -6.08 -29.95
N GLY A 115 9.88 -7.18 -30.26
CA GLY A 115 10.18 -7.96 -31.48
C GLY A 115 9.88 -9.46 -31.40
N ASN A 116 8.66 -9.84 -31.78
CA ASN A 116 8.23 -11.06 -32.47
C ASN A 116 8.72 -12.48 -32.09
N SER A 117 9.57 -12.72 -31.10
CA SER A 117 9.83 -14.08 -30.60
C SER A 117 10.64 -14.05 -29.31
N GLU A 118 10.00 -13.83 -28.17
CA GLU A 118 10.65 -14.05 -26.87
C GLU A 118 9.83 -15.06 -26.07
N VAL A 119 10.26 -16.32 -26.19
CA VAL A 119 10.10 -17.31 -25.11
C VAL A 119 10.76 -16.68 -23.89
N CYS A 120 10.04 -16.52 -22.78
CA CYS A 120 10.60 -16.03 -21.51
C CYS A 120 11.54 -17.10 -20.89
N SER A 121 12.59 -17.51 -21.63
CA SER A 121 13.52 -18.60 -21.28
C SER A 121 14.38 -18.30 -20.05
N CYS A 122 14.40 -17.05 -19.60
CA CYS A 122 15.15 -16.60 -18.42
C CYS A 122 14.50 -17.05 -17.10
N CYS A 123 13.22 -17.41 -17.14
CA CYS A 123 12.40 -17.71 -15.97
C CYS A 123 12.07 -19.22 -15.82
N ASP A 124 12.32 -20.04 -16.85
CA ASP A 124 11.88 -21.46 -16.89
C ASP A 124 12.86 -22.46 -16.25
N ASN A 125 14.13 -22.06 -16.06
CA ASN A 125 15.20 -22.99 -15.66
C ASN A 125 15.65 -22.87 -14.20
N VAL A 126 15.11 -21.92 -13.41
CA VAL A 126 15.57 -21.70 -12.04
C VAL A 126 14.38 -21.62 -11.08
N SER A 127 14.38 -22.48 -10.06
CA SER A 127 13.36 -22.46 -9.00
C SER A 127 13.64 -21.46 -7.88
N HIS A 128 14.82 -20.83 -7.91
CA HIS A 128 15.35 -19.97 -6.84
C HIS A 128 15.92 -18.68 -7.43
N HIS A 129 15.12 -17.61 -7.48
CA HIS A 129 15.60 -16.32 -7.97
C HIS A 129 15.88 -15.38 -6.80
N ALA A 130 16.99 -14.65 -6.93
CA ALA A 130 17.45 -13.69 -5.94
C ALA A 130 16.63 -12.40 -6.00
N CYS A 131 15.98 -12.03 -4.89
CA CYS A 131 15.49 -10.68 -4.65
C CYS A 131 16.46 -9.94 -3.75
N GLN A 132 16.44 -8.61 -3.84
CA GLN A 132 17.04 -7.76 -2.84
C GLN A 132 15.95 -7.07 -2.01
N MET A 133 15.97 -7.27 -0.70
CA MET A 133 15.03 -6.63 0.20
C MET A 133 15.46 -5.18 0.51
N SER A 134 14.60 -4.21 0.21
CA SER A 134 14.80 -2.81 0.56
C SER A 134 13.90 -2.41 1.71
N CYS A 135 14.48 -2.28 2.90
CA CYS A 135 13.73 -1.89 4.06
C CYS A 135 13.95 -0.42 4.44
N ALA A 136 12.87 0.24 4.85
CA ALA A 136 12.89 1.59 5.37
C ALA A 136 11.99 1.70 6.61
N ILE A 137 12.11 2.82 7.31
CA ILE A 137 11.16 3.15 8.36
C ILE A 137 9.87 3.64 7.69
N CYS A 138 8.77 2.97 8.00
CA CYS A 138 7.43 3.42 7.68
C CYS A 138 6.71 3.92 8.93
N TYR A 139 5.69 4.74 8.70
CA TYR A 139 4.92 5.37 9.77
C TYR A 139 3.46 4.98 9.66
N ASN A 140 2.95 4.26 10.65
CA ASN A 140 1.53 4.06 10.82
C ASN A 140 1.00 5.07 11.83
N VAL A 141 -0.14 5.69 11.55
CA VAL A 141 -0.89 6.42 12.56
C VAL A 141 -1.98 5.52 13.09
N GLY A 142 -2.00 5.32 14.40
CA GLY A 142 -3.13 4.75 15.13
C GLY A 142 -4.02 5.87 15.65
N LEU A 143 -5.32 5.73 15.42
CA LEU A 143 -6.36 6.59 15.97
C LEU A 143 -7.34 5.72 16.75
N ASN A 144 -7.55 6.05 18.02
CA ASN A 144 -8.70 5.54 18.76
C ASN A 144 -9.77 6.62 18.73
N VAL A 145 -10.94 6.26 18.23
CA VAL A 145 -12.06 7.18 18.06
C VAL A 145 -13.27 6.71 18.83
N GLU A 146 -14.09 7.67 19.23
CA GLU A 146 -15.44 7.39 19.71
C GLU A 146 -16.49 8.14 18.90
N TYR A 147 -17.67 7.54 18.78
CA TYR A 147 -18.81 8.09 18.04
C TYR A 147 -20.09 7.42 18.53
N TYR A 148 -21.23 7.99 18.15
CA TYR A 148 -22.53 7.45 18.51
C TYR A 148 -23.16 6.65 17.38
N VAL A 149 -23.74 5.52 17.72
CA VAL A 149 -24.66 4.73 16.89
C VAL A 149 -25.95 4.57 17.69
N ASP A 150 -27.06 5.13 17.20
CA ASP A 150 -28.37 5.08 17.87
C ASP A 150 -28.31 5.44 19.37
N GLN A 151 -27.60 6.53 19.70
CA GLN A 151 -27.36 7.04 21.07
C GLN A 151 -26.47 6.15 21.96
N GLN A 152 -25.90 5.08 21.43
CA GLN A 152 -24.88 4.28 22.11
C GLN A 152 -23.49 4.72 21.68
N LEU A 153 -22.61 4.96 22.67
CA LEU A 153 -21.21 5.27 22.42
C LEU A 153 -20.48 4.01 21.93
N GLN A 154 -19.75 4.16 20.83
CA GLN A 154 -18.90 3.13 20.25
C GLN A 154 -17.45 3.57 20.28
N HIS A 155 -16.55 2.59 20.35
CA HIS A 155 -15.11 2.81 20.29
C HIS A 155 -14.53 2.00 19.15
N SER A 156 -13.71 2.64 18.33
CA SER A 156 -13.09 2.00 17.17
C SER A 156 -11.63 2.40 17.06
N LYS A 157 -10.83 1.47 16.53
CA LYS A 157 -9.43 1.70 16.23
C LYS A 157 -9.25 1.81 14.74
N TYR A 158 -8.81 2.96 14.28
CA TYR A 158 -8.41 3.20 12.91
C TYR A 158 -6.89 3.20 12.80
N THR A 159 -6.38 2.65 11.70
CA THR A 159 -4.95 2.68 11.40
C THR A 159 -4.73 3.10 9.95
N GLN A 160 -3.81 4.04 9.72
CA GLN A 160 -3.43 4.45 8.38
C GLN A 160 -1.92 4.39 8.20
N ASP A 161 -1.50 3.78 7.10
CA ASP A 161 -0.11 3.66 6.69
C ASP A 161 0.30 4.84 5.79
N PHE A 162 1.34 5.55 6.19
CA PHE A 162 1.92 6.68 5.45
C PHE A 162 3.22 6.33 4.72
N LYS A 163 3.50 5.02 4.59
CA LYS A 163 4.74 4.46 4.06
C LYS A 163 5.93 5.20 4.68
N LYS A 164 6.88 5.60 3.84
CA LYS A 164 8.14 6.27 4.21
C LYS A 164 7.97 7.78 4.53
N SER A 165 6.75 8.31 4.65
CA SER A 165 6.49 9.76 4.80
C SER A 165 6.07 10.18 6.22
N LEU A 166 7.05 10.49 7.06
CA LEU A 166 6.81 11.08 8.39
C LEU A 166 6.04 12.41 8.31
N LYS A 167 6.33 13.22 7.29
CA LYS A 167 5.68 14.51 7.08
C LYS A 167 4.17 14.36 6.90
N ASN A 168 3.73 13.37 6.12
CA ASN A 168 2.30 13.12 5.90
C ASN A 168 1.65 12.53 7.14
N ALA A 169 2.33 11.64 7.86
CA ALA A 169 1.86 11.10 9.13
C ALA A 169 1.66 12.21 10.17
N ASN A 170 2.61 13.14 10.29
CA ASN A 170 2.50 14.30 11.19
C ASN A 170 1.37 15.24 10.78
N LYS A 171 1.21 15.51 9.47
CA LYS A 171 0.10 16.33 8.98
C LYS A 171 -1.26 15.70 9.36
N PHE A 172 -1.40 14.40 9.13
CA PHE A 172 -2.60 13.67 9.49
C PHE A 172 -2.86 13.67 11.00
N LEU A 173 -1.83 13.49 11.83
CA LEU A 173 -1.95 13.64 13.29
C LEU A 173 -2.45 15.02 13.69
N THR A 174 -1.95 16.09 13.06
CA THR A 174 -2.38 17.47 13.35
C THR A 174 -3.87 17.68 13.05
N GLU A 175 -4.38 17.04 12.00
CA GLU A 175 -5.80 17.09 11.64
C GLU A 175 -6.69 16.26 12.58
N HIS A 176 -6.11 15.27 13.28
CA HIS A 176 -6.84 14.30 14.12
C HIS A 176 -6.30 14.24 15.56
N MET A 177 -5.81 15.38 16.09
CA MET A 177 -5.24 15.47 17.45
C MET A 177 -6.24 14.98 18.51
N PRO A 178 -5.78 14.51 19.68
CA PRO A 178 -6.67 14.15 20.78
C PRO A 178 -7.67 15.27 21.10
N ASN A 179 -8.91 14.90 21.36
CA ASN A 179 -10.08 15.77 21.56
C ASN A 179 -10.52 16.61 20.34
N SER A 180 -10.05 16.28 19.14
CA SER A 180 -10.58 16.86 17.89
C SER A 180 -11.81 16.09 17.39
N LEU A 181 -12.74 16.83 16.79
CA LEU A 181 -13.92 16.29 16.12
C LEU A 181 -13.70 16.30 14.60
N PHE A 182 -14.07 15.22 13.93
CA PHE A 182 -13.98 15.11 12.47
C PHE A 182 -15.03 14.16 11.92
N TRP A 183 -15.27 14.25 10.61
CA TRP A 183 -16.15 13.34 9.90
C TRP A 183 -15.48 11.98 9.69
N CYS A 184 -16.21 10.92 10.01
CA CYS A 184 -15.82 9.54 9.78
C CYS A 184 -17.02 8.74 9.29
N TYR A 185 -16.80 7.51 8.85
CA TYR A 185 -17.87 6.64 8.39
C TYR A 185 -17.74 5.29 9.09
N TYR A 186 -18.82 4.81 9.71
CA TYR A 186 -18.83 3.50 10.38
C TYR A 186 -19.53 2.47 9.50
N ASN A 187 -19.11 1.21 9.64
CA ASN A 187 -19.76 0.10 8.96
C ASN A 187 -21.02 -0.32 9.76
N PRO A 188 -22.25 -0.23 9.21
CA PRO A 188 -23.45 -0.67 9.91
C PRO A 188 -23.47 -2.18 10.17
N SER A 189 -22.74 -2.98 9.38
CA SER A 189 -22.59 -4.43 9.60
C SER A 189 -21.56 -4.76 10.69
N SER A 190 -20.68 -3.82 11.03
CA SER A 190 -19.62 -3.96 12.03
C SER A 190 -19.37 -2.60 12.68
N VAL A 191 -20.16 -2.27 13.70
CA VAL A 191 -20.17 -0.94 14.32
C VAL A 191 -18.87 -0.56 15.03
N THR A 192 -17.86 -1.43 15.04
CA THR A 192 -16.49 -1.17 15.55
C THR A 192 -15.49 -0.87 14.43
N GLU A 193 -15.92 -0.93 13.18
CA GLU A 193 -15.12 -0.61 12.01
C GLU A 193 -15.46 0.81 11.54
N VAL A 194 -14.43 1.63 11.39
CA VAL A 194 -14.53 2.98 10.86
C VAL A 194 -13.52 3.19 9.74
N ILE A 195 -13.92 4.02 8.79
CA ILE A 195 -13.03 4.57 7.78
C ILE A 195 -13.03 6.09 7.86
N LEU A 196 -11.87 6.66 7.56
CA LEU A 196 -11.70 8.08 7.33
C LEU A 196 -11.62 8.31 5.83
N GLU A 197 -12.25 9.39 5.36
CA GLU A 197 -12.05 9.83 3.99
C GLU A 197 -10.58 10.29 3.90
N SER A 198 -9.72 9.42 3.39
CA SER A 198 -8.38 9.86 3.00
C SER A 198 -8.59 10.99 2.00
N ILE A 199 -8.05 12.16 2.28
CA ILE A 199 -8.01 13.30 1.35
C ILE A 199 -7.09 12.90 0.18
N TYR A 200 -7.55 11.97 -0.67
CA TYR A 200 -7.31 12.08 -2.09
C TYR A 200 -8.26 13.20 -2.52
N LYS A 201 -7.84 14.45 -2.25
CA LYS A 201 -8.13 15.50 -3.22
C LYS A 201 -7.53 14.98 -4.52
N LEU A 202 -8.35 14.30 -5.32
CA LEU A 202 -8.15 14.29 -6.76
C LEU A 202 -7.87 15.74 -7.10
N ASN A 203 -6.67 16.03 -7.57
CA ASN A 203 -6.32 17.30 -8.15
C ASN A 203 -7.16 17.46 -9.42
N ILE A 204 -8.45 17.75 -9.27
CA ILE A 204 -9.35 18.20 -10.35
C ILE A 204 -9.04 19.67 -10.68
N ALA A 205 -8.12 20.31 -9.95
CA ALA A 205 -7.60 21.64 -10.25
C ALA A 205 -6.60 21.70 -11.43
N GLN A 206 -6.48 20.64 -12.24
CA GLN A 206 -5.71 20.68 -13.51
C GLN A 206 -6.56 20.43 -14.76
N LEU A 207 -7.90 20.50 -14.66
CA LEU A 207 -8.80 20.34 -15.82
C LEU A 207 -9.75 21.52 -16.05
N TYR A 208 -9.39 22.73 -15.60
CA TYR A 208 -9.97 23.98 -16.08
C TYR A 208 -8.87 24.93 -16.53
#